data_AF-A0A699YHA7-F1
#
_entry.id   AF-A0A699YHA7-F1
#
_cell.length_a   1.000
_cell.length_b   1.000
_cell.length_c   1.000
_cell.angle_alpha   90.00
_cell.angle_beta   90.00
_cell.angle_gamma   90.00
#
_symmetry.space_group_name_H-M   'P 1'
#
loop_
_entity.id
_entity.type
_entity.pdbx_description
1 polymer ?
#
loop_
_entity_poly.entity_id
_entity_poly.type
_entity_poly.pdbx_seq_one_letter_code
_entity_poly.pdbx_strand_id
1 'polypeptide(L)'
;MDLPMSMIHGDLHYDNVMVVGDQVSGLLDFEFCLYDWRAMELAVALSKYVGEDQPLPLCEEFITGFVEHGELTDAEIDIIPDLINLRIFSNVVYFIGRAVSKEDSIDSLTSRAGTYAKRVRWVNANAAALSAQIRNKMAALKQQPQTVLA
;
A
#
# COMPACT_ATOMS: atom_id res chain seq x y z
N MET A 1 -13.61 -11.88 7.87
CA MET A 1 -12.56 -12.58 7.10
C MET A 1 -11.46 -12.92 8.09
N ASP A 2 -10.94 -14.14 8.05
CA ASP A 2 -9.81 -14.56 8.88
C ASP A 2 -8.55 -14.47 8.01
N LEU A 3 -7.75 -13.42 8.22
CA LEU A 3 -6.57 -13.10 7.42
C LEU A 3 -5.35 -13.02 8.35
N PRO A 4 -4.14 -13.36 7.90
CA PRO A 4 -2.94 -13.23 8.71
C PRO A 4 -2.76 -11.82 9.26
N MET A 5 -2.47 -11.72 10.55
CA MET A 5 -2.24 -10.47 11.27
C MET A 5 -0.74 -10.29 11.57
N SER A 6 -0.24 -9.07 11.49
CA SER A 6 1.12 -8.72 11.90
C SER A 6 1.16 -7.31 12.48
N MET A 7 2.29 -6.94 13.08
CA MET A 7 2.57 -5.54 13.30
C MET A 7 2.81 -4.88 11.93
N ILE A 8 2.16 -3.74 11.69
CA ILE A 8 2.26 -2.96 10.46
C ILE A 8 2.62 -1.51 10.80
N HIS A 9 3.24 -0.80 9.85
CA HIS A 9 3.54 0.63 10.01
C HIS A 9 2.26 1.47 9.95
N GLY A 10 1.29 1.05 9.14
CA GLY A 10 0.00 1.73 8.99
C GLY A 10 0.04 3.03 8.18
N ASP A 11 1.24 3.49 7.79
CA ASP A 11 1.47 4.64 6.90
C ASP A 11 2.77 4.53 6.10
N LEU A 12 3.15 3.32 5.69
CA LEU A 12 4.32 3.11 4.86
C LEU A 12 4.04 3.55 3.42
N HIS A 13 4.56 4.70 3.04
CA HIS A 13 4.56 5.18 1.66
C HIS A 13 5.84 5.95 1.34
N TYR A 14 6.11 6.19 0.06
CA TYR A 14 7.41 6.71 -0.39
C TYR A 14 7.85 8.07 0.22
N ASP A 15 6.95 8.91 0.77
CA ASP A 15 7.39 10.14 1.49
C ASP A 15 7.93 9.83 2.90
N ASN A 16 7.59 8.67 3.47
CA ASN A 16 7.99 8.24 4.81
C ASN A 16 9.20 7.29 4.76
N VAL A 17 9.86 7.19 3.59
CA VAL A 17 11.03 6.34 3.37
C VAL A 17 12.21 7.24 3.00
N MET A 18 13.29 7.14 3.77
CA MET A 18 14.54 7.83 3.48
C MET A 18 15.47 6.95 2.65
N VAL A 19 16.08 7.51 1.61
CA VAL A 19 16.99 6.80 0.71
C VAL A 19 18.33 7.52 0.62
N VAL A 20 19.44 6.76 0.69
CA VAL A 20 20.80 7.24 0.43
C VAL A 20 21.40 6.39 -0.69
N GLY A 21 21.64 7.01 -1.85
CA GLY A 21 21.97 6.26 -3.07
C GLY A 21 20.79 5.38 -3.49
N ASP A 22 21.03 4.07 -3.60
CA ASP A 22 20.02 3.06 -3.95
C ASP A 22 19.56 2.24 -2.74
N GLN A 23 19.82 2.72 -1.51
CA GLN A 23 19.56 1.98 -0.27
C GLN A 23 18.58 2.72 0.63
N VAL A 24 17.61 1.98 1.18
CA VAL A 24 16.74 2.48 2.24
C VAL A 24 17.58 2.71 3.49
N SER A 25 17.59 3.95 3.96
CA SER A 25 18.39 4.42 5.11
C SER A 25 17.55 4.62 6.38
N GLY A 26 16.23 4.69 6.25
CA GLY A 26 15.32 4.84 7.39
C GLY A 26 13.85 4.88 6.98
N LEU A 27 12.99 4.66 7.97
CA LEU A 27 11.54 4.85 7.90
C LEU A 27 11.14 5.92 8.93
N LEU A 28 10.09 6.67 8.64
CA LEU A 28 9.58 7.79 9.45
C LEU A 28 8.11 7.57 9.82
N ASP A 29 7.62 8.30 10.83
CA ASP A 29 6.19 8.41 11.18
C ASP A 29 5.49 7.12 11.63
N PHE A 30 6.00 6.55 12.72
CA PHE A 30 5.47 5.32 13.36
C PHE A 30 4.18 5.52 14.17
N GLU A 31 3.54 6.69 14.14
CA GLU A 31 2.38 7.00 14.98
C GLU A 31 1.13 6.16 14.64
N PHE A 32 1.08 5.61 13.42
CA PHE A 32 0.03 4.70 12.97
C PHE A 32 0.41 3.22 13.08
N CYS A 33 1.50 2.87 13.78
CA CYS A 33 1.84 1.47 13.98
C CYS A 33 0.78 0.75 14.80
N LEU A 34 0.32 -0.40 14.31
CA LEU A 34 -0.70 -1.21 14.97
C LEU A 34 -0.56 -2.70 14.59
N TYR A 35 -1.30 -3.55 15.29
CA TYR A 35 -1.45 -4.97 14.93
C TYR A 35 -2.73 -5.15 14.11
N ASP A 36 -2.59 -5.43 12.81
CA ASP A 36 -3.69 -5.52 11.85
C ASP A 36 -3.40 -6.58 10.76
N TRP A 37 -4.29 -6.72 9.76
CA TRP A 37 -4.06 -7.60 8.61
C TRP A 37 -2.73 -7.24 7.94
N ARG A 38 -1.85 -8.23 7.83
CA ARG A 38 -0.51 -8.05 7.24
C ARG A 38 -0.56 -7.44 5.83
N ALA A 39 -1.52 -7.87 5.01
CA ALA A 39 -1.73 -7.36 3.66
C ALA A 39 -2.06 -5.86 3.58
N MET A 40 -2.51 -5.25 4.70
CA MET A 40 -2.76 -3.81 4.77
C MET A 40 -1.48 -3.01 4.55
N GLU A 41 -0.31 -3.48 4.99
CA GLU A 41 0.96 -2.76 4.82
C GLU A 41 1.28 -2.53 3.33
N LEU A 42 1.14 -3.57 2.51
CA LEU A 42 1.30 -3.47 1.05
C LEU A 42 0.22 -2.56 0.45
N ALA A 43 -1.03 -2.68 0.89
CA ALA A 43 -2.12 -1.84 0.39
C ALA A 43 -1.90 -0.35 0.70
N VAL A 44 -1.34 -0.04 1.88
CA VAL A 44 -0.97 1.32 2.28
C VAL A 44 0.08 1.90 1.33
N ALA A 45 1.15 1.15 1.05
CA ALA A 45 2.19 1.58 0.13
C ALA A 45 1.66 1.81 -1.29
N LEU A 46 0.89 0.85 -1.82
CA LEU A 46 0.31 0.94 -3.16
C LEU A 46 -0.70 2.09 -3.29
N SER A 47 -1.42 2.46 -2.23
CA SER A 47 -2.44 3.53 -2.24
C SER A 47 -1.92 4.90 -2.70
N LYS A 48 -0.61 5.11 -2.65
CA LYS A 48 0.04 6.31 -3.16
C LYS A 48 0.41 6.19 -4.63
N TYR A 49 1.03 5.08 -5.02
CA TYR A 49 1.40 4.78 -6.42
C TYR A 49 0.20 4.76 -7.37
N VAL A 50 -0.98 4.29 -6.92
CA VAL A 50 -2.23 4.33 -7.73
C VAL A 50 -2.69 5.73 -8.12
N GLY A 51 -2.09 6.77 -7.53
CA GLY A 51 -2.35 8.18 -7.84
C GLY A 51 -1.36 8.84 -8.79
N GLU A 52 -0.31 8.13 -9.22
CA GLU A 52 0.74 8.65 -10.09
C GLU A 52 0.34 8.62 -11.58
N ASP A 53 1.16 9.22 -12.45
CA ASP A 53 0.88 9.29 -13.89
C ASP A 53 0.89 7.91 -14.58
N GLN A 54 1.75 7.00 -14.12
CA GLN A 54 1.88 5.64 -14.64
C GLN A 54 1.84 4.60 -13.51
N PRO A 55 0.67 4.31 -12.92
CA PRO A 55 0.64 3.53 -11.68
C PRO A 55 1.01 2.06 -11.82
N LEU A 56 0.63 1.38 -12.91
CA LEU A 56 0.86 -0.06 -13.07
C LEU A 56 2.36 -0.43 -13.02
N PRO A 57 3.26 0.24 -13.77
CA PRO A 57 4.70 0.01 -13.65
C PRO A 57 5.23 0.28 -12.24
N LEU A 58 4.83 1.38 -11.61
CA LEU A 58 5.29 1.74 -10.25
C LEU A 58 4.82 0.74 -9.19
N CYS A 59 3.57 0.28 -9.29
CA CYS A 59 3.06 -0.78 -8.44
C CYS A 59 3.85 -2.07 -8.66
N GLU A 60 4.15 -2.43 -9.92
CA GLU A 60 4.93 -3.63 -10.23
C GLU A 60 6.34 -3.59 -9.65
N GLU A 61 7.04 -2.45 -9.75
CA GLU A 61 8.37 -2.25 -9.17
C GLU A 61 8.32 -2.41 -7.64
N PHE A 62 7.37 -1.75 -6.98
CA PHE A 62 7.22 -1.85 -5.53
C PHE A 62 6.86 -3.29 -5.10
N ILE A 63 5.92 -3.93 -5.79
CA ILE A 63 5.52 -5.32 -5.53
C ILE A 63 6.74 -6.24 -5.69
N THR A 64 7.55 -6.04 -6.74
CA THR A 64 8.74 -6.85 -6.99
C THR A 64 9.70 -6.82 -5.81
N GLY A 65 9.99 -5.63 -5.26
CA GLY A 65 10.83 -5.53 -4.05
C GLY A 65 10.14 -6.07 -2.79
N PHE A 66 8.83 -5.82 -2.63
CA PHE A 66 8.08 -6.31 -1.47
C PHE A 66 8.12 -7.83 -1.37
N VAL A 67 7.87 -8.55 -2.47
CA VAL A 67 7.73 -10.02 -2.46
C VAL A 67 9.05 -10.76 -2.24
N GLU A 68 10.21 -10.09 -2.32
CA GLU A 68 11.52 -10.70 -1.98
C GLU A 68 11.56 -11.19 -0.53
N HIS A 69 10.82 -10.51 0.36
CA HIS A 69 10.74 -10.86 1.79
C HIS A 69 9.29 -11.00 2.29
N GLY A 70 8.33 -10.36 1.61
CA GLY A 70 6.93 -10.38 1.96
C GLY A 70 6.23 -11.63 1.45
N GLU A 71 5.48 -12.29 2.33
CA GLU A 71 4.63 -13.42 1.97
C GLU A 71 3.16 -13.01 2.01
N LEU A 72 2.39 -13.49 1.04
CA LEU A 72 0.94 -13.30 0.97
C LEU A 72 0.26 -14.62 0.61
N THR A 73 -0.87 -14.88 1.26
CA THR A 73 -1.80 -15.95 0.92
C THR A 73 -2.67 -15.53 -0.28
N ASP A 74 -3.31 -16.49 -0.95
CA ASP A 74 -4.22 -16.18 -2.05
C ASP A 74 -5.39 -15.28 -1.60
N ALA A 75 -5.89 -15.51 -0.38
CA ALA A 75 -6.95 -14.70 0.21
C ALA A 75 -6.49 -13.26 0.49
N GLU A 76 -5.25 -13.06 0.94
CA GLU A 76 -4.66 -11.72 1.09
C GLU A 76 -4.53 -11.02 -0.27
N ILE A 77 -4.10 -11.73 -1.31
CA ILE A 77 -3.92 -11.14 -2.64
C ILE A 77 -5.27 -10.71 -3.23
N ASP A 78 -6.30 -11.54 -3.10
CA ASP A 78 -7.63 -11.27 -3.69
C ASP A 78 -8.28 -9.98 -3.14
N ILE A 79 -7.96 -9.60 -1.91
CA ILE A 79 -8.55 -8.43 -1.25
C ILE A 79 -7.70 -7.17 -1.33
N ILE A 80 -6.44 -7.23 -1.79
CA ILE A 80 -5.55 -6.06 -1.82
C ILE A 80 -6.17 -4.85 -2.52
N PRO A 81 -6.87 -4.98 -3.68
CA PRO A 81 -7.55 -3.85 -4.30
C PRO A 81 -8.57 -3.19 -3.35
N ASP A 82 -9.33 -3.99 -2.60
CA ASP A 82 -10.29 -3.48 -1.62
C ASP A 82 -9.59 -2.83 -0.42
N LEU A 83 -8.45 -3.38 0.02
CA LEU A 83 -7.63 -2.78 1.08
C LEU A 83 -7.02 -1.45 0.66
N ILE A 84 -6.62 -1.29 -0.61
CA ILE A 84 -6.15 -0.01 -1.15
C ILE A 84 -7.28 1.02 -1.07
N ASN A 85 -8.50 0.65 -1.49
CA ASN A 85 -9.67 1.51 -1.36
C ASN A 85 -9.95 1.84 0.10
N LEU A 86 -9.87 0.85 1.00
CA LEU A 86 -10.05 1.05 2.44
C LEU A 86 -9.05 2.06 3.01
N ARG A 87 -7.77 2.00 2.61
CA ARG A 87 -6.78 3.01 2.98
C ARG A 87 -7.16 4.40 2.46
N ILE A 88 -7.60 4.51 1.22
CA ILE A 88 -8.04 5.80 0.65
C ILE A 88 -9.22 6.37 1.46
N PHE A 89 -10.19 5.53 1.83
CA PHE A 89 -11.31 5.94 2.68
C PHE A 89 -10.88 6.29 4.11
N SER A 90 -9.91 5.57 4.67
CA SER A 90 -9.34 5.89 5.98
C SER A 90 -8.79 7.31 6.02
N ASN A 91 -8.10 7.75 4.96
CA ASN A 91 -7.62 9.13 4.87
C ASN A 91 -8.76 10.15 4.84
N VAL A 92 -9.88 9.84 4.17
CA VAL A 92 -11.08 10.69 4.19
C VAL A 92 -11.61 10.83 5.62
N VAL A 93 -11.75 9.70 6.34
CA VAL A 93 -12.20 9.71 7.74
C VAL A 93 -11.24 10.49 8.64
N TYR A 94 -9.93 10.32 8.45
CA TYR A 94 -8.91 11.06 9.19
C TYR A 94 -9.05 12.57 9.05
N PHE A 95 -9.16 13.09 7.82
CA PHE A 95 -9.32 14.54 7.61
C PHE A 95 -10.66 15.07 8.12
N ILE A 96 -11.75 14.30 8.02
CA ILE A 96 -13.04 14.67 8.64
C ILE A 96 -12.88 14.74 10.16
N GLY A 97 -12.23 13.76 10.77
CA GLY A 97 -11.99 13.72 12.21
C GLY A 97 -11.23 14.95 12.69
N ARG A 98 -10.14 15.32 12.01
CA ARG A 98 -9.37 16.52 12.36
C ARG A 98 -10.16 17.81 12.21
N ALA A 99 -11.01 17.91 11.19
CA ALA A 99 -11.90 19.06 11.02
C ALA A 99 -12.94 19.15 12.15
N VAL A 100 -13.55 18.03 12.53
CA VAL A 100 -14.50 17.95 13.66
C VAL A 100 -13.83 18.30 14.99
N SER A 101 -12.59 17.84 15.21
CA SER A 101 -11.78 18.15 16.39
C SER A 101 -11.19 19.57 16.37
N LYS A 102 -11.38 20.34 15.28
CA LYS A 102 -10.81 21.69 15.07
C LYS A 102 -9.27 21.74 15.06
N GLU A 103 -8.64 20.63 14.71
CA GLU A 103 -7.19 20.52 14.54
C GLU A 103 -6.73 20.94 13.13
N ASP A 104 -7.65 20.94 12.17
CA ASP A 104 -7.43 21.36 10.78
C ASP A 104 -8.74 21.87 10.16
N SER A 105 -8.68 22.45 8.95
CA SER A 105 -9.84 22.82 8.14
C SER A 105 -10.33 21.64 7.29
N ILE A 106 -11.61 21.64 6.94
CA ILE A 106 -12.18 20.72 5.95
C ILE A 106 -11.55 20.90 4.56
N ASP A 107 -10.88 22.04 4.31
CA ASP A 107 -10.18 22.33 3.06
C ASP A 107 -9.08 21.31 2.74
N SER A 108 -8.45 20.74 3.76
CA SER A 108 -7.49 19.64 3.61
C SER A 108 -8.10 18.42 2.93
N LEU A 109 -9.38 18.12 3.19
CA LEU A 109 -10.10 17.06 2.49
C LEU A 109 -10.60 17.50 1.12
N THR A 110 -11.27 18.65 1.01
CA THR A 110 -11.94 19.07 -0.24
C THR A 110 -10.94 19.24 -1.38
N SER A 111 -9.74 19.73 -1.10
CA SER A 111 -8.63 19.83 -2.07
C SER A 111 -8.15 18.47 -2.60
N ARG A 112 -8.33 17.38 -1.84
CA ARG A 112 -7.86 16.02 -2.17
C ARG A 112 -8.96 15.09 -2.66
N ALA A 113 -10.23 15.41 -2.40
CA ALA A 113 -11.37 14.55 -2.69
C ALA A 113 -11.43 14.09 -4.17
N GLY A 114 -11.14 15.00 -5.10
CA GLY A 114 -11.07 14.67 -6.53
C GLY A 114 -10.00 13.63 -6.85
N THR A 115 -8.83 13.75 -6.22
CA THR A 115 -7.71 12.81 -6.36
C THR A 115 -8.05 11.45 -5.75
N TYR A 116 -8.64 11.40 -4.56
CA TYR A 116 -9.10 10.14 -3.97
C TYR A 116 -10.14 9.43 -4.82
N ALA A 117 -11.11 10.17 -5.37
CA ALA A 117 -12.10 9.58 -6.27
C ALA A 117 -11.48 9.04 -7.56
N LYS A 118 -10.44 9.70 -8.11
CA LYS A 118 -9.68 9.19 -9.26
C LYS A 118 -8.95 7.88 -8.90
N ARG A 119 -8.28 7.84 -7.75
CA ARG A 119 -7.57 6.64 -7.26
C ARG A 119 -8.51 5.45 -7.09
N VAL A 120 -9.64 5.63 -6.41
CA VAL A 120 -10.63 4.54 -6.22
C VAL A 120 -11.16 4.02 -7.56
N ARG A 121 -11.50 4.90 -8.51
CA ARG A 121 -11.92 4.48 -9.86
C ARG A 121 -10.82 3.70 -10.56
N TRP A 122 -9.58 4.16 -10.45
CA TRP A 122 -8.44 3.50 -11.05
C TRP A 122 -8.20 2.11 -10.45
N VAL A 123 -8.23 1.98 -9.12
CA VAL A 123 -8.09 0.70 -8.41
C VAL A 123 -9.16 -0.28 -8.86
N ASN A 124 -10.43 0.15 -8.90
CA ASN A 124 -11.54 -0.71 -9.33
C ASN A 124 -11.39 -1.16 -10.79
N ALA A 125 -10.91 -0.28 -11.68
CA ALA A 125 -10.68 -0.63 -13.08
C ALA A 125 -9.49 -1.58 -13.29
N ASN A 126 -8.54 -1.63 -12.34
CA ASN A 126 -7.29 -2.40 -12.44
C ASN A 126 -7.16 -3.51 -11.39
N ALA A 127 -8.21 -3.81 -10.63
CA ALA A 127 -8.17 -4.76 -9.52
C ALA A 127 -7.64 -6.15 -9.91
N ALA A 128 -8.10 -6.67 -11.06
CA ALA A 128 -7.63 -7.94 -11.59
C ALA A 128 -6.15 -7.88 -12.02
N ALA A 129 -5.72 -6.78 -12.62
CA ALA A 129 -4.34 -6.60 -13.06
C ALA A 129 -3.38 -6.51 -11.87
N LEU A 130 -3.73 -5.76 -10.82
CA LEU A 130 -2.97 -5.70 -9.56
C LEU A 130 -2.82 -7.08 -8.92
N SER A 131 -3.94 -7.80 -8.77
CA SER A 131 -3.93 -9.14 -8.17
C SER A 131 -3.09 -10.11 -8.99
N ALA A 132 -3.20 -10.05 -10.33
CA ALA A 132 -2.40 -10.88 -11.24
C ALA A 132 -0.90 -10.55 -11.14
N GLN A 133 -0.52 -9.27 -11.08
CA GLN A 133 0.88 -8.86 -10.91
C GLN A 133 1.47 -9.44 -9.62
N ILE A 134 0.76 -9.34 -8.49
CA ILE A 134 1.21 -9.89 -7.21
C ILE A 134 1.40 -11.40 -7.30
N ARG A 135 0.40 -12.12 -7.84
CA ARG A 135 0.47 -13.58 -8.04
C ARG A 135 1.67 -13.97 -8.91
N ASN A 136 1.87 -13.28 -10.02
CA ASN A 136 2.95 -13.57 -10.96
C ASN A 136 4.34 -13.37 -10.31
N LYS A 137 4.53 -12.29 -9.54
CA LYS A 137 5.80 -12.02 -8.85
C LYS A 137 6.07 -13.02 -7.72
N MET A 138 5.06 -13.33 -6.92
CA MET A 138 5.14 -14.37 -5.89
C MET A 138 5.49 -15.75 -6.48
N ALA A 139 4.92 -16.10 -7.63
CA ALA A 139 5.20 -17.37 -8.32
C ALA A 139 6.62 -17.39 -8.92
N ALA A 140 7.06 -16.28 -9.52
CA ALA A 140 8.38 -16.16 -10.11
C ALA A 140 9.51 -16.34 -9.08
N LEU A 141 9.36 -15.77 -7.88
CA LEU A 141 10.34 -15.92 -6.80
C LEU A 141 10.44 -17.36 -6.28
N LYS A 142 9.30 -18.06 -6.14
CA LYS A 142 9.30 -19.48 -5.73
C LYS A 142 10.02 -20.40 -6.72
N GLN A 143 10.16 -19.98 -7.97
CA GLN A 143 10.85 -20.72 -9.03
C GLN A 143 12.34 -20.36 -9.14
N GLN A 144 12.81 -19.32 -8.44
CA GLN A 144 14.23 -18.98 -8.42
C GLN A 144 14.97 -19.99 -7.51
N PRO A 145 16.08 -20.59 -7.98
CA PRO A 145 16.89 -21.44 -7.13
C PRO A 145 17.40 -20.62 -5.95
N GLN A 146 17.15 -21.08 -4.72
CA GLN A 146 17.73 -20.48 -3.51
C GLN A 146 19.24 -20.39 -3.70
N THR A 147 19.73 -19.19 -3.98
CA THR A 147 21.17 -18.96 -3.98
C THR A 147 21.57 -18.98 -2.51
N VAL A 148 22.17 -20.09 -2.09
CA VAL A 148 22.80 -20.20 -0.78
C VAL A 148 23.93 -19.16 -0.78
N LEU A 149 23.67 -18.00 -0.19
CA LEU A 149 24.73 -17.07 0.20
C LEU A 149 25.50 -17.78 1.32
N ALA A 150 26.68 -18.29 0.94
CA ALA A 150 27.68 -18.86 1.83
C ALA A 150 28.43 -17.77 2.60
#